data_AF-K1TEN5-F1
#
_entry.id   AF-K1TEN5-F1
#
_cell.length_a   1.000
_cell.length_b   1.000
_cell.length_c   1.000
_cell.angle_alpha   90.00
_cell.angle_beta   90.00
_cell.angle_gamma   90.00
#
_symmetry.space_group_name_H-M   'P 1'
#
loop_
_entity.id
_entity.type
_entity.pdbx_description
1 polymer ?
#
loop_
_entity_poly.entity_id
_entity_poly.type
_entity_poly.pdbx_seq_one_letter_code
_entity_poly.pdbx_strand_id
1 'polypeptide(L)'
;MALTILPAATFAQYPTITREAQAKIDSMQAAWTAHSDSAWAVAFPIVKQEAMEGRPYVPWASRPYDLRQAKIPAFPGAEGGGMFTFGGRGGKVLTVTNLNDAGPGSFRWACEQGGARIIVFNVSGNIVLKTPIIVRAPYITIAGQTAPGEGVMISGESFQVDTHDVIVRHMRFRRGNTHVWYREDSF
;
A
#
# COMPACT_ATOMS: atom_id res chain seq x y z
N MET A 1 21.78 -25.08 -57.23
CA MET A 1 22.49 -24.44 -56.09
C MET A 1 21.41 -23.87 -55.17
N ALA A 2 21.09 -24.56 -54.07
CA ALA A 2 20.01 -24.18 -53.16
C ALA A 2 20.58 -23.34 -52.01
N LEU A 3 20.11 -22.11 -51.87
CA LEU A 3 20.54 -21.18 -50.83
C LEU A 3 19.62 -21.35 -49.61
N THR A 4 20.12 -21.98 -48.56
CA THR A 4 19.45 -22.10 -47.26
C THR A 4 19.64 -20.81 -46.46
N ILE A 5 18.56 -20.07 -46.24
CA ILE A 5 18.54 -18.91 -45.35
C ILE A 5 18.37 -19.41 -43.91
N LEU A 6 19.40 -19.23 -43.08
CA LEU A 6 19.30 -19.46 -41.63
C LEU A 6 18.48 -18.32 -40.99
N PRO A 7 17.57 -18.62 -40.04
CA PRO A 7 16.81 -17.59 -39.36
C PRO A 7 17.75 -16.77 -38.47
N ALA A 8 17.79 -15.45 -38.66
CA ALA A 8 18.46 -14.54 -37.75
C ALA A 8 17.61 -14.41 -36.48
N ALA A 9 18.22 -14.64 -35.31
CA ALA A 9 17.58 -14.40 -34.03
C ALA A 9 17.29 -12.90 -33.88
N THR A 10 16.01 -12.52 -33.80
CA THR A 10 15.60 -11.17 -33.44
C THR A 10 15.66 -11.04 -31.93
N PHE A 11 16.60 -10.23 -31.42
CA PHE A 11 16.59 -9.86 -30.00
C PHE A 11 15.50 -8.82 -29.78
N ALA A 12 14.52 -9.13 -28.94
CA ALA A 12 13.57 -8.13 -28.46
C ALA A 12 14.37 -7.09 -27.64
N GLN A 13 14.50 -5.88 -28.18
CA GLN A 13 15.15 -4.78 -27.47
C GLN A 13 14.19 -4.26 -26.40
N TYR A 14 14.32 -4.78 -25.17
CA TYR A 14 13.68 -4.14 -24.03
C TYR A 14 14.34 -2.77 -23.80
N PRO A 15 13.55 -1.73 -23.49
CA PRO A 15 14.10 -0.40 -23.21
C PRO A 15 15.07 -0.48 -22.02
N THR A 16 16.27 0.06 -22.18
CA THR A 16 17.26 0.17 -21.11
C THR A 16 17.15 1.54 -20.44
N ILE A 17 17.27 1.55 -19.10
CA ILE A 17 17.21 2.79 -18.32
C ILE A 17 18.53 3.55 -18.52
N THR A 18 18.45 4.83 -18.87
CA THR A 18 19.64 5.69 -18.98
C THR A 18 20.16 6.05 -17.59
N ARG A 19 21.45 6.37 -17.45
CA ARG A 19 22.02 6.77 -16.15
C ARG A 19 21.32 8.00 -15.55
N GLU A 20 20.92 8.95 -16.40
CA GLU A 20 20.17 10.13 -15.97
C GLU A 20 18.78 9.77 -15.46
N ALA A 21 18.07 8.87 -16.15
CA ALA A 21 16.79 8.36 -15.69
C ALA A 21 16.93 7.61 -14.37
N GLN A 22 17.98 6.79 -14.22
CA GLN A 22 18.28 6.09 -12.98
C GLN A 22 18.53 7.07 -11.84
N ALA A 23 19.39 8.07 -12.02
CA ALA A 23 19.67 9.08 -10.99
C ALA A 23 18.41 9.86 -10.56
N LYS A 24 17.49 10.12 -11.50
CA LYS A 24 16.19 10.73 -11.19
C LYS A 24 15.31 9.82 -10.35
N ILE A 25 15.24 8.53 -10.69
CA ILE A 25 14.51 7.51 -9.92
C ILE A 25 15.09 7.42 -8.51
N ASP A 26 16.41 7.30 -8.39
CA ASP A 26 17.11 7.16 -7.10
C ASP A 26 16.86 8.37 -6.21
N SER A 27 16.96 9.59 -6.75
CA SER A 27 16.67 10.82 -6.02
C SER A 27 15.23 10.89 -5.53
N MET A 28 14.28 10.46 -6.37
CA MET A 28 12.85 10.46 -6.05
C MET A 28 12.53 9.42 -4.97
N GLN A 29 13.03 8.18 -5.13
CA GLN A 29 12.89 7.10 -4.17
C GLN A 29 13.53 7.44 -2.82
N ALA A 30 14.68 8.12 -2.82
CA ALA A 30 15.33 8.58 -1.59
C ALA A 30 14.43 9.56 -0.82
N ALA A 31 13.79 10.52 -1.51
CA ALA A 31 12.88 11.45 -0.87
C ALA A 31 11.63 10.76 -0.29
N TRP A 32 11.06 9.79 -1.03
CA TRP A 32 9.91 9.02 -0.56
C TRP A 32 10.24 8.10 0.62
N THR A 33 11.40 7.46 0.58
CA THR A 33 11.92 6.62 1.65
C THR A 33 12.15 7.46 2.91
N ALA A 34 12.76 8.64 2.78
CA ALA A 34 12.97 9.54 3.92
C ALA A 34 11.64 9.98 4.56
N HIS A 35 10.61 10.26 3.77
CA HIS A 35 9.28 10.56 4.29
C HIS A 35 8.68 9.34 5.02
N SER A 36 8.71 8.17 4.40
CA SER A 36 8.23 6.91 4.98
C SER A 36 8.95 6.55 6.28
N ASP A 37 10.27 6.76 6.35
CA ASP A 37 11.07 6.56 7.55
C ASP A 37 10.68 7.54 8.66
N SER A 38 10.40 8.80 8.32
CA SER A 38 9.95 9.79 9.30
C SER A 38 8.58 9.41 9.90
N ALA A 39 7.63 8.96 9.07
CA ALA A 39 6.34 8.47 9.53
C ALA A 39 6.49 7.19 10.35
N TRP A 40 7.35 6.28 9.92
CA TRP A 40 7.63 5.04 10.61
C TRP A 40 8.27 5.26 11.98
N ALA A 41 9.18 6.21 12.13
CA ALA A 41 9.79 6.56 13.41
C ALA A 41 8.75 6.97 14.47
N VAL A 42 7.65 7.60 14.04
CA VAL A 42 6.52 7.96 14.91
C VAL A 42 5.60 6.76 15.17
N ALA A 43 5.34 5.93 14.15
CA ALA A 43 4.45 4.79 14.25
C ALA A 43 5.03 3.60 15.03
N PHE A 44 6.34 3.35 14.90
CA PHE A 44 7.01 2.16 15.40
C PHE A 44 6.95 1.97 16.93
N PRO A 45 7.09 3.02 17.77
CA PRO A 45 6.91 2.87 19.22
C PRO A 45 5.53 2.34 19.60
N ILE A 46 4.47 2.78 18.90
CA ILE A 46 3.10 2.32 19.13
C ILE A 46 2.96 0.85 18.73
N VAL A 47 3.51 0.48 17.56
CA VAL A 47 3.51 -0.93 17.10
C VAL A 47 4.24 -1.84 18.09
N LYS A 48 5.39 -1.38 18.62
CA LYS A 48 6.15 -2.13 19.63
C LYS A 48 5.36 -2.30 20.93
N GLN A 49 4.65 -1.26 21.36
CA GLN A 49 3.79 -1.33 22.53
C GLN A 49 2.65 -2.34 22.34
N GLU A 50 1.92 -2.25 21.23
CA GLU A 50 0.83 -3.20 20.94
C GLU A 50 1.34 -4.65 20.81
N ALA A 51 2.57 -4.83 20.31
CA ALA A 51 3.22 -6.15 20.29
C ALA A 51 3.44 -6.73 21.68
N MET A 52 3.81 -5.89 22.66
CA MET A 52 3.91 -6.30 24.07
C MET A 52 2.54 -6.61 24.69
N GLU A 53 1.49 -5.92 24.23
CA GLU A 53 0.09 -6.12 24.66
C GLU A 53 -0.59 -7.31 23.95
N GLY A 54 0.15 -8.08 23.14
CA GLY A 54 -0.32 -9.31 22.53
C GLY A 54 -0.78 -9.20 21.08
N ARG A 55 -0.45 -8.11 20.37
CA ARG A 55 -0.60 -7.96 18.91
C ARG A 55 0.77 -8.02 18.20
N PRO A 56 1.32 -9.23 17.97
CA PRO A 56 2.71 -9.37 17.54
C PRO A 56 2.98 -8.68 16.20
N TYR A 57 4.10 -7.96 16.13
CA TYR A 57 4.66 -7.46 14.87
C TYR A 57 5.69 -8.46 14.34
N VAL A 58 5.45 -9.01 13.15
CA VAL A 58 6.23 -10.10 12.55
C VAL A 58 6.72 -9.67 11.16
N PRO A 59 7.74 -8.80 11.07
CA PRO A 59 8.22 -8.26 9.80
C PRO A 59 8.90 -9.29 8.90
N TRP A 60 9.30 -10.44 9.45
CA TRP A 60 9.94 -11.54 8.71
C TRP A 60 8.93 -12.57 8.18
N ALA A 61 7.63 -12.40 8.45
CA ALA A 61 6.61 -13.34 8.01
C ALA A 61 6.56 -13.44 6.49
N SER A 62 6.63 -14.66 5.97
CA SER A 62 6.59 -14.95 4.52
C SER A 62 5.49 -15.94 4.16
N ARG A 63 5.05 -16.76 5.12
CA ARG A 63 4.04 -17.79 4.97
C ARG A 63 2.82 -17.45 5.82
N PRO A 64 1.61 -17.89 5.43
CA PRO A 64 0.39 -17.61 6.20
C PRO A 64 0.44 -18.07 7.67
N TYR A 65 1.14 -19.17 7.96
CA TYR A 65 1.26 -19.72 9.32
C TYR A 65 2.34 -19.04 10.18
N ASP A 66 3.16 -18.14 9.61
CA ASP A 66 4.07 -17.29 10.39
C ASP A 66 3.28 -16.23 11.19
N LEU A 67 2.04 -15.95 10.75
CA LEU A 67 1.13 -14.99 11.35
C LEU A 67 0.05 -15.69 12.16
N ARG A 68 -0.35 -15.05 13.26
CA ARG A 68 -1.53 -15.48 14.01
C ARG A 68 -2.77 -15.30 13.13
N GLN A 69 -3.65 -16.29 13.14
CA GLN A 69 -4.92 -16.27 12.41
C GLN A 69 -6.08 -15.98 13.37
N ALA A 70 -7.02 -15.13 12.96
CA ALA A 70 -8.22 -14.86 13.73
C ALA A 70 -9.19 -16.06 13.73
N LYS A 71 -10.01 -16.19 14.78
CA LYS A 71 -11.04 -17.24 14.88
C LYS A 71 -12.24 -17.03 13.95
N ILE A 72 -12.42 -15.81 13.47
CA ILE A 72 -13.52 -15.41 12.59
C ILE A 72 -12.96 -14.83 11.29
N PRO A 73 -13.61 -15.06 10.14
CA PRO A 73 -13.19 -14.50 8.87
C PRO A 73 -13.00 -12.98 8.94
N ALA A 74 -12.07 -12.45 8.15
CA ALA A 74 -11.74 -11.03 8.02
C ALA A 74 -12.99 -10.18 7.78
N PHE A 75 -13.86 -10.68 6.91
CA PHE A 75 -15.20 -10.19 6.60
C PHE A 75 -16.09 -11.34 6.10
N PRO A 76 -17.43 -11.18 6.09
CA PRO A 76 -18.32 -12.19 5.51
C PRO A 76 -17.96 -12.48 4.05
N GLY A 77 -17.73 -13.76 3.72
CA GLY A 77 -17.31 -14.19 2.39
C GLY A 77 -15.81 -14.02 2.09
N ALA A 78 -14.97 -13.76 3.09
CA ALA A 78 -13.51 -13.80 2.89
C ALA A 78 -13.04 -15.25 2.61
N GLU A 79 -12.19 -15.41 1.60
CA GLU A 79 -11.66 -16.70 1.16
C GLU A 79 -10.13 -16.61 0.94
N GLY A 80 -9.48 -17.76 0.79
CA GLY A 80 -8.04 -17.87 0.52
C GLY A 80 -7.14 -17.66 1.75
N GLY A 81 -5.82 -17.58 1.51
CA GLY A 81 -4.81 -17.54 2.58
C GLY A 81 -4.86 -16.33 3.52
N GLY A 82 -5.53 -15.25 3.09
CA GLY A 82 -5.74 -14.05 3.90
C GLY A 82 -7.08 -14.03 4.66
N MET A 83 -7.92 -15.07 4.57
CA MET A 83 -9.30 -14.98 5.06
C MET A 83 -9.43 -14.79 6.57
N PHE A 84 -8.40 -15.07 7.36
CA PHE A 84 -8.40 -14.91 8.80
C PHE A 84 -7.46 -13.80 9.29
N THR A 85 -7.07 -12.86 8.40
CA THR A 85 -6.35 -11.64 8.82
C THR A 85 -7.13 -10.88 9.90
N PHE A 86 -6.44 -10.35 10.89
CA PHE A 86 -7.08 -9.53 11.92
C PHE A 86 -7.50 -8.17 11.36
N GLY A 87 -6.74 -7.63 10.40
CA GLY A 87 -6.86 -6.22 9.99
C GLY A 87 -6.80 -5.29 11.21
N GLY A 88 -7.58 -4.22 11.19
CA GLY A 88 -7.68 -3.24 12.28
C GLY A 88 -8.59 -3.61 13.46
N ARG A 89 -9.01 -4.87 13.63
CA ARG A 89 -10.00 -5.25 14.65
C ARG A 89 -9.57 -4.86 16.07
N GLY A 90 -10.46 -4.20 16.80
CA GLY A 90 -10.21 -3.72 18.17
C GLY A 90 -9.18 -2.59 18.26
N GLY A 91 -8.85 -1.98 17.13
CA GLY A 91 -8.01 -0.78 17.04
C GLY A 91 -8.83 0.51 17.04
N LYS A 92 -8.14 1.62 16.83
CA LYS A 92 -8.77 2.95 16.72
C LYS A 92 -9.50 3.12 15.39
N VAL A 93 -10.56 3.93 15.38
CA VAL A 93 -11.23 4.34 14.13
C VAL A 93 -10.66 5.69 13.69
N LEU A 94 -10.12 5.75 12.48
CA LEU A 94 -9.61 6.97 11.86
C LEU A 94 -10.50 7.37 10.70
N THR A 95 -11.08 8.56 10.79
CA THR A 95 -11.96 9.09 9.75
C THR A 95 -11.18 9.97 8.79
N VAL A 96 -11.20 9.62 7.50
CA VAL A 96 -10.71 10.48 6.43
C VAL A 96 -11.76 11.56 6.17
N THR A 97 -11.36 12.82 6.31
CA THR A 97 -12.25 13.99 6.26
C THR A 97 -11.93 14.94 5.12
N ASN A 98 -10.85 14.71 4.37
CA ASN A 98 -10.49 15.52 3.21
C ASN A 98 -9.81 14.66 2.12
N LEU A 99 -9.74 15.23 0.90
CA LEU A 99 -9.16 14.59 -0.28
C LEU A 99 -7.71 15.02 -0.55
N ASN A 100 -7.07 15.70 0.41
CA ASN A 100 -5.70 16.17 0.25
C ASN A 100 -4.73 14.99 0.23
N ASP A 101 -3.59 15.14 -0.44
CA ASP A 101 -2.53 14.13 -0.48
C ASP A 101 -1.93 13.86 0.92
N ALA A 102 -1.81 14.88 1.77
CA ALA A 102 -1.17 14.79 3.08
C ALA A 102 -1.82 15.74 4.11
N GLY A 103 -1.44 15.57 5.37
CA GLY A 103 -1.91 16.36 6.50
C GLY A 103 -3.05 15.70 7.31
N PRO A 104 -3.35 16.21 8.52
CA PRO A 104 -4.37 15.61 9.39
C PRO A 104 -5.72 15.42 8.68
N GLY A 105 -6.34 14.26 8.90
CA GLY A 105 -7.62 13.89 8.28
C GLY A 105 -7.52 13.43 6.82
N SER A 106 -6.32 13.41 6.21
CA SER A 106 -6.13 12.82 4.89
C SER A 106 -6.03 11.29 4.96
N PHE A 107 -6.20 10.63 3.81
CA PHE A 107 -6.02 9.18 3.69
C PHE A 107 -4.58 8.74 4.02
N ARG A 108 -3.57 9.50 3.54
CA ARG A 108 -2.16 9.28 3.87
C ARG A 108 -1.92 9.31 5.37
N TRP A 109 -2.36 10.39 6.03
CA TRP A 109 -2.19 10.55 7.46
C TRP A 109 -2.76 9.36 8.24
N ALA A 110 -3.94 8.88 7.86
CA ALA A 110 -4.57 7.71 8.48
C ALA A 110 -3.78 6.40 8.23
N CYS A 111 -3.23 6.22 7.03
CA CYS A 111 -2.41 5.06 6.67
C CYS A 111 -1.06 5.05 7.39
N GLU A 112 -0.47 6.21 7.64
CA GLU A 112 0.85 6.37 8.28
C GLU A 112 0.78 6.33 9.82
N GLN A 113 -0.41 6.30 10.42
CA GLN A 113 -0.54 6.15 11.87
C GLN A 113 -0.04 4.77 12.35
N GLY A 114 0.63 4.74 13.50
CA GLY A 114 0.95 3.50 14.19
C GLY A 114 -0.26 2.87 14.89
N GLY A 115 -0.13 1.59 15.22
CA GLY A 115 -1.13 0.81 15.94
C GLY A 115 -2.30 0.31 15.09
N ALA A 116 -3.05 -0.63 15.66
CA ALA A 116 -4.20 -1.23 15.02
C ALA A 116 -5.26 -0.16 14.71
N ARG A 117 -5.74 -0.12 13.46
CA ARG A 117 -6.64 0.96 13.02
C ARG A 117 -7.61 0.56 11.92
N ILE A 118 -8.81 1.14 11.97
CA ILE A 118 -9.84 1.04 10.95
C ILE A 118 -10.03 2.41 10.32
N ILE A 119 -9.72 2.51 9.03
CA ILE A 119 -9.88 3.71 8.23
C ILE A 119 -11.28 3.70 7.62
N VAL A 120 -12.04 4.74 7.92
CA VAL A 120 -13.38 5.02 7.39
C VAL A 120 -13.38 6.39 6.70
N PHE A 121 -14.37 6.66 5.86
CA PHE A 121 -14.39 7.84 5.02
C PHE A 121 -15.66 8.67 5.25
N ASN A 122 -15.49 9.97 5.51
CA ASN A 122 -16.59 10.96 5.52
C ASN A 122 -16.63 11.79 4.23
N VAL A 123 -15.72 11.49 3.29
CA VAL A 123 -15.60 12.15 1.99
C VAL A 123 -15.57 11.11 0.89
N SER A 124 -15.93 11.53 -0.32
CA SER A 124 -15.85 10.70 -1.52
C SER A 124 -15.26 11.48 -2.67
N GLY A 125 -14.82 10.76 -3.71
CA GLY A 125 -14.12 11.32 -4.84
C GLY A 125 -12.71 10.78 -5.00
N ASN A 126 -11.88 11.54 -5.71
CA ASN A 126 -10.54 11.14 -6.10
C ASN A 126 -9.49 11.79 -5.18
N ILE A 127 -8.67 10.96 -4.53
CA ILE A 127 -7.49 11.38 -3.76
C ILE A 127 -6.28 11.21 -4.69
N VAL A 128 -5.71 12.34 -5.11
CA VAL A 128 -4.56 12.37 -6.02
C VAL A 128 -3.28 12.42 -5.19
N LEU A 129 -2.58 11.30 -5.11
CA LEU A 129 -1.32 11.18 -4.41
C LEU A 129 -0.19 11.85 -5.19
N LYS A 130 0.69 12.54 -4.47
CA LYS A 130 1.90 13.15 -5.06
C LYS A 130 3.14 12.30 -4.90
N THR A 131 3.12 11.42 -3.90
CA THR A 131 4.17 10.44 -3.58
C THR A 131 3.48 9.12 -3.22
N PRO A 132 4.16 7.97 -3.30
CA PRO A 132 3.56 6.71 -2.85
C PRO A 132 3.20 6.77 -1.35
N ILE A 133 2.17 6.02 -0.97
CA ILE A 133 1.89 5.71 0.44
C ILE A 133 2.47 4.33 0.71
N ILE A 134 3.40 4.21 1.66
CA ILE A 134 3.99 2.93 2.06
C ILE A 134 3.45 2.56 3.44
N VAL A 135 2.56 1.57 3.49
CA VAL A 135 1.93 1.13 4.73
C VAL A 135 2.85 0.14 5.44
N ARG A 136 3.57 0.64 6.45
CA ARG A 136 4.54 -0.14 7.26
C ARG A 136 3.98 -0.62 8.60
N ALA A 137 2.98 0.08 9.14
CA ALA A 137 2.33 -0.30 10.40
C ALA A 137 1.24 -1.37 10.15
N PRO A 138 1.34 -2.57 10.77
CA PRO A 138 0.40 -3.67 10.60
C PRO A 138 -0.98 -3.37 11.17
N TYR A 139 -1.89 -4.33 11.06
CA TYR A 139 -3.22 -4.33 11.67
C TYR A 139 -4.08 -3.14 11.19
N ILE A 140 -4.30 -3.07 9.89
CA ILE A 140 -5.05 -1.98 9.25
C ILE A 140 -6.24 -2.52 8.47
N THR A 141 -7.40 -1.91 8.64
CA THR A 141 -8.57 -2.13 7.78
C THR A 141 -8.94 -0.84 7.07
N ILE A 142 -9.02 -0.85 5.74
CA ILE A 142 -9.49 0.26 4.91
C ILE A 142 -10.89 -0.09 4.42
N ALA A 143 -11.89 0.60 4.97
CA ALA A 143 -13.30 0.33 4.74
C ALA A 143 -13.89 1.32 3.73
N GLY A 144 -13.58 1.16 2.45
CA GLY A 144 -14.02 2.06 1.38
C GLY A 144 -15.55 2.18 1.23
N GLN A 145 -16.31 1.16 1.68
CA GLN A 145 -17.78 1.17 1.66
C GLN A 145 -18.40 2.20 2.61
N THR A 146 -17.60 2.80 3.50
CA THR A 146 -18.08 3.87 4.39
C THR A 146 -18.12 5.23 3.72
N ALA A 147 -17.43 5.39 2.58
CA ALA A 147 -17.44 6.63 1.84
C ALA A 147 -18.85 6.94 1.29
N PRO A 148 -19.30 8.20 1.35
CA PRO A 148 -20.59 8.60 0.80
C PRO A 148 -20.61 8.51 -0.74
N GLY A 149 -21.81 8.40 -1.33
CA GLY A 149 -21.99 8.45 -2.79
C GLY A 149 -21.19 7.40 -3.56
N GLU A 150 -20.46 7.82 -4.59
CA GLU A 150 -19.74 6.95 -5.53
C GLU A 150 -18.46 6.30 -4.97
N GLY A 151 -18.15 6.49 -3.68
CA GLY A 151 -16.97 5.94 -3.02
C GLY A 151 -15.66 6.69 -3.30
N VAL A 152 -14.54 6.09 -2.91
CA VAL A 152 -13.20 6.71 -2.98
C VAL A 152 -12.35 6.07 -4.06
N MET A 153 -11.54 6.89 -4.73
CA MET A 153 -10.53 6.48 -5.68
C MET A 153 -9.18 7.03 -5.28
N ILE A 154 -8.14 6.21 -5.37
CA ILE A 154 -6.74 6.61 -5.24
C ILE A 154 -6.13 6.68 -6.64
N SER A 155 -5.45 7.78 -6.92
CA SER A 155 -4.71 7.99 -8.17
C SER A 155 -3.45 8.83 -7.92
N GLY A 156 -2.73 9.21 -8.97
CA GLY A 156 -1.46 9.94 -8.89
C GLY A 156 -0.24 9.03 -8.69
N GLU A 157 -0.17 8.31 -7.58
CA GLU A 157 0.95 7.42 -7.21
C GLU A 157 0.46 6.12 -6.56
N SER A 158 1.39 5.21 -6.27
CA SER A 158 1.11 3.87 -5.73
C SER A 158 0.69 3.87 -4.26
N PHE A 159 -0.17 2.91 -3.92
CA PHE A 159 -0.41 2.51 -2.53
C PHE A 159 0.30 1.19 -2.27
N GLN A 160 1.35 1.18 -1.47
CA GLN A 160 2.20 0.00 -1.24
C GLN A 160 1.92 -0.59 0.13
N VAL A 161 1.67 -1.90 0.17
CA VAL A 161 1.51 -2.65 1.43
C VAL A 161 2.84 -3.33 1.77
N ASP A 162 3.54 -2.79 2.76
CA ASP A 162 4.84 -3.30 3.24
C ASP A 162 4.74 -3.78 4.69
N THR A 163 3.69 -4.55 4.97
CA THR A 163 3.39 -5.08 6.30
C THR A 163 2.40 -6.25 6.24
N HIS A 164 2.19 -6.91 7.37
CA HIS A 164 1.17 -7.95 7.55
C HIS A 164 -0.15 -7.42 8.14
N ASP A 165 -1.19 -8.26 8.12
CA ASP A 165 -2.53 -8.00 8.66
C ASP A 165 -3.22 -6.74 8.08
N VAL A 166 -3.35 -6.70 6.75
CA VAL A 166 -4.02 -5.62 6.02
C VAL A 166 -5.32 -6.10 5.40
N ILE A 167 -6.39 -5.32 5.57
CA ILE A 167 -7.67 -5.51 4.87
C ILE A 167 -7.93 -4.24 4.05
N VAL A 168 -8.10 -4.38 2.74
CA VAL A 168 -8.55 -3.28 1.86
C VAL A 168 -9.81 -3.71 1.14
N ARG A 169 -10.88 -2.93 1.26
CA ARG A 169 -12.16 -3.26 0.63
C ARG A 169 -12.83 -2.03 0.03
N HIS A 170 -13.54 -2.25 -1.07
CA HIS A 170 -14.38 -1.24 -1.74
C HIS A 170 -13.63 0.05 -2.09
N MET A 171 -12.34 -0.08 -2.41
CA MET A 171 -11.48 0.99 -2.90
C MET A 171 -11.30 0.85 -4.41
N ARG A 172 -11.09 1.97 -5.09
CA ARG A 172 -10.66 1.99 -6.49
C ARG A 172 -9.24 2.52 -6.56
N PHE A 173 -8.34 1.77 -7.18
CA PHE A 173 -6.98 2.21 -7.45
C PHE A 173 -6.85 2.43 -8.95
N ARG A 174 -6.43 3.62 -9.35
CA ARG A 174 -6.13 3.93 -10.74
C ARG A 174 -4.68 4.29 -10.88
N ARG A 175 -4.07 3.80 -11.95
CA ARG A 175 -2.71 4.17 -12.29
C ARG A 175 -2.65 5.67 -12.50
N GLY A 176 -1.84 6.31 -11.68
CA GLY A 176 -1.77 7.75 -11.60
C GLY A 176 -0.74 8.38 -12.52
N ASN A 177 0.37 7.69 -12.75
CA ASN A 177 1.52 8.25 -13.45
C ASN A 177 1.87 7.45 -14.72
N THR A 178 2.01 8.15 -15.85
CA THR A 178 2.34 7.57 -17.17
C THR A 178 3.83 7.68 -17.50
N HIS A 179 4.67 8.04 -16.53
CA HIS A 179 6.12 8.09 -16.72
C HIS A 179 6.64 6.77 -17.29
N VAL A 180 7.16 6.82 -18.51
CA VAL A 180 7.68 5.65 -19.22
C VAL A 180 8.90 5.06 -18.48
N TRP A 181 9.64 5.91 -17.78
CA TRP A 181 10.87 5.59 -17.06
C TRP A 181 10.65 5.12 -15.62
N TYR A 182 9.45 5.32 -15.03
CA TYR A 182 9.12 4.85 -13.68
C TYR A 182 7.69 4.31 -13.68
N ARG A 183 7.60 2.99 -13.76
CA ARG A 183 6.34 2.25 -13.90
C ARG A 183 6.09 1.42 -12.67
N GLU A 184 5.51 2.04 -11.68
CA GLU A 184 4.91 1.30 -10.57
C GLU A 184 3.47 0.90 -10.90
N ASP A 185 3.01 -0.09 -10.14
CA ASP A 185 1.60 -0.48 -10.09
C ASP A 185 0.81 0.46 -9.20
N SER A 186 -0.51 0.38 -9.26
CA SER A 186 -1.39 1.31 -8.51
C SER A 186 -1.61 0.90 -7.06
N PHE A 187 -1.45 -0.39 -6.76
CA PHE A 187 -1.61 -1.05 -5.46
C PHE A 187 -0.69 -2.26 -5.40
#